data_AF-A0A077Z5I6-F1
#
_entry.id   AF-A0A077Z5I6-F1
#
_cell.length_a   1.000
_cell.length_b   1.000
_cell.length_c   1.000
_cell.angle_alpha   90.00
_cell.angle_beta   90.00
_cell.angle_gamma   90.00
#
_symmetry.space_group_name_H-M   'P 1'
#
loop_
_entity.id
_entity.type
_entity.pdbx_description
1 polymer ?
#
loop_
_entity_poly.entity_id
_entity_poly.type
_entity_poly.pdbx_seq_one_letter_code
_entity_poly.pdbx_strand_id
1 'polypeptide(L)'
;MLDKAASTNGSSGKETGDFAHFLSRVTSVQQDFSSLARFYATCVQISSKVCVRQEGGKSQRFLRFYGMGIPPNNDRTCLLYYDFNLDCPDPGTAGQWRLLLDPAVLVKPIGKLSLEEELLRERKRSFTSAFLTYDFSPIRNSFLYSQCGEVFEFQEDPLAAVKKTSSLLSGTGNPINLLYCPDKPSYFAMVAGSEVFVCNTESSFCFTIRPTESGWTYGSPPFVIQEEFERYDGMWWCPSNDERTLLLVEACNEDAVQKVTIGLGGCSSDGLERISYPYAGSTNALWNLKLYVLQEQGDTFSMLNCPFKYDFRTLFPWAEYLVKCGCDEDVMEDTEAQIPSDWALKKLVNIFLQAQVLKDMTAEYDPSLERGTMVT
;
A
#
# COMPACT_ATOMS: atom_id res chain seq x y z
N MET A 1 -23.29 50.92 -50.05
CA MET A 1 -24.52 51.41 -49.36
C MET A 1 -24.60 50.67 -48.04
N LEU A 2 -24.33 51.21 -46.86
CA LEU A 2 -24.18 52.59 -46.39
C LEU A 2 -23.00 52.63 -45.38
N ASP A 3 -22.20 53.69 -45.47
CA ASP A 3 -21.09 54.06 -44.59
C ASP A 3 -21.55 54.66 -43.24
N LYS A 4 -20.53 54.81 -42.36
CA LYS A 4 -20.33 55.77 -41.25
C LYS A 4 -20.69 55.27 -39.84
N ALA A 5 -19.89 55.48 -38.80
CA ALA A 5 -18.61 56.18 -38.65
C ALA A 5 -17.92 55.74 -37.34
N ALA A 6 -16.60 55.92 -37.29
CA ALA A 6 -15.78 55.78 -36.10
C ALA A 6 -16.19 56.75 -34.97
N SER A 7 -16.10 56.29 -33.72
CA SER A 7 -15.64 57.12 -32.62
C SER A 7 -14.68 56.33 -31.72
N THR A 8 -13.56 56.97 -31.45
CA THR A 8 -12.48 56.63 -30.55
C THR A 8 -12.95 56.56 -29.09
N ASN A 9 -12.52 55.54 -28.34
CA ASN A 9 -11.96 55.63 -26.97
C ASN A 9 -11.95 54.25 -26.31
N GLY A 10 -10.77 53.76 -25.96
CA GLY A 10 -10.62 52.54 -25.18
C GLY A 10 -9.15 52.28 -24.94
N SER A 11 -8.64 52.84 -23.85
CA SER A 11 -7.27 52.71 -23.40
C SER A 11 -6.79 51.26 -23.48
N SER A 12 -5.62 51.05 -24.09
CA SER A 12 -4.77 49.90 -23.79
C SER A 12 -4.22 50.10 -22.37
N GLY A 13 -5.11 50.00 -21.38
CA GLY A 13 -4.76 49.93 -19.98
C GLY A 13 -3.98 48.65 -19.79
N LYS A 14 -2.69 48.76 -19.47
CA LYS A 14 -2.02 47.74 -18.67
C LYS A 14 -3.00 47.36 -17.56
N GLU A 15 -3.50 46.13 -17.56
CA GLU A 15 -4.39 45.60 -16.53
C GLU A 15 -3.79 46.02 -15.19
N THR A 16 -4.39 47.02 -14.56
CA THR A 16 -3.92 47.53 -13.27
C THR A 16 -4.11 46.39 -12.31
N GLY A 17 -2.98 45.85 -11.85
CA GLY A 17 -2.89 44.70 -10.95
C GLY A 17 -3.55 44.99 -9.60
N ASP A 18 -4.88 44.93 -9.58
CA ASP A 18 -5.63 44.76 -8.37
C ASP A 18 -5.56 43.27 -7.97
N PHE A 19 -5.10 43.02 -6.76
CA PHE A 19 -5.02 41.68 -6.19
C PHE A 19 -6.39 40.98 -6.22
N ALA A 20 -7.49 41.73 -6.08
CA ALA A 20 -8.84 41.18 -6.18
C ALA A 20 -9.17 40.68 -7.61
N HIS A 21 -8.77 41.43 -8.64
CA HIS A 21 -8.94 41.01 -10.03
C HIS A 21 -8.07 39.77 -10.35
N PHE A 22 -6.83 39.73 -9.85
CA PHE A 22 -5.96 38.57 -9.96
C PHE A 22 -6.56 37.33 -9.28
N LEU A 23 -7.00 37.46 -8.01
CA LEU A 23 -7.65 36.37 -7.28
C LEU A 23 -8.90 35.84 -7.99
N SER A 24 -9.72 36.74 -8.54
CA SER A 24 -10.91 36.36 -9.31
C SER A 24 -10.54 35.55 -10.55
N ARG A 25 -9.54 35.98 -11.33
CA ARG A 25 -9.03 35.22 -12.48
C ARG A 25 -8.48 33.85 -12.08
N VAL A 26 -7.66 33.78 -11.02
CA VAL A 26 -7.11 32.52 -10.51
C VAL A 26 -8.23 31.57 -10.09
N THR A 27 -9.26 32.08 -9.39
CA THR A 27 -10.40 31.27 -8.95
C THR A 27 -11.20 30.74 -10.13
N SER A 28 -11.46 31.56 -11.16
CA SER A 28 -12.16 31.13 -12.37
C SER A 28 -11.39 30.04 -13.11
N VAL A 29 -10.08 30.24 -13.32
CA VAL A 29 -9.22 29.23 -13.97
C VAL A 29 -9.17 27.94 -13.15
N GLN A 30 -9.06 28.05 -11.82
CA GLN A 30 -9.06 26.89 -10.93
C GLN A 30 -10.39 26.13 -11.01
N GLN A 31 -11.54 26.81 -11.11
CA GLN A 31 -12.84 26.17 -11.29
C GLN A 31 -12.93 25.42 -12.62
N ASP A 32 -12.44 26.02 -13.71
CA ASP A 32 -12.41 25.39 -15.03
C ASP A 32 -11.51 24.13 -15.02
N PHE A 33 -10.30 24.21 -14.46
CA PHE A 33 -9.41 23.05 -14.34
C PHE A 33 -9.95 21.97 -13.41
N SER A 34 -10.55 22.36 -12.28
CA SER A 34 -11.18 21.43 -11.35
C SER A 34 -12.33 20.68 -12.02
N SER A 35 -13.03 21.31 -12.97
CA SER A 35 -14.09 20.66 -13.76
C SER A 35 -13.55 19.58 -14.72
N LEU A 36 -12.33 19.76 -15.25
CA LEU A 36 -11.65 18.78 -16.10
C LEU A 36 -11.11 17.58 -15.30
N ALA A 37 -10.72 17.79 -14.04
CA ALA A 37 -10.18 16.74 -13.17
C ALA A 37 -11.24 15.88 -12.46
N ARG A 38 -12.54 16.11 -12.70
CA ARG A 38 -13.65 15.58 -11.87
C ARG A 38 -13.79 14.06 -11.84
N PHE A 39 -13.28 13.37 -12.85
CA PHE A 39 -13.37 11.93 -12.88
C PHE A 39 -12.07 11.32 -13.37
N TYR A 40 -11.40 10.63 -12.47
CA TYR A 40 -10.38 9.65 -12.82
C TYR A 40 -10.66 8.39 -12.04
N ALA A 41 -10.40 7.26 -12.68
CA ALA A 41 -10.41 5.95 -12.04
C ALA A 41 -9.20 5.19 -12.58
N THR A 42 -8.31 4.81 -11.67
CA THR A 42 -7.18 3.94 -12.00
C THR A 42 -7.60 2.52 -11.68
N CYS A 43 -7.56 1.63 -12.67
CA CYS A 43 -7.76 0.22 -12.41
C CYS A 43 -6.63 -0.29 -11.51
N VAL A 44 -6.99 -0.90 -10.38
CA VAL A 44 -6.04 -1.44 -9.41
C VAL A 44 -6.05 -2.97 -9.40
N GLN A 45 -7.17 -3.59 -9.80
CA GLN A 45 -7.30 -5.04 -9.79
C GLN A 45 -8.38 -5.54 -10.74
N ILE A 46 -8.30 -6.81 -11.13
CA ILE A 46 -9.28 -7.49 -11.97
C ILE A 46 -9.76 -8.75 -11.23
N SER A 47 -11.06 -9.04 -11.31
CA SER A 47 -11.64 -10.26 -10.75
C SER A 47 -10.97 -11.51 -11.32
N SER A 48 -10.62 -12.46 -10.46
CA SER A 48 -10.01 -13.74 -10.85
C SER A 48 -10.93 -14.65 -11.66
N LYS A 49 -12.25 -14.43 -11.59
CA LYS A 49 -13.27 -15.28 -12.22
C LYS A 49 -14.10 -14.47 -13.22
N VAL A 50 -14.47 -15.12 -14.31
CA VAL A 50 -15.49 -14.61 -15.23
C VAL A 50 -16.86 -14.83 -14.60
N CYS A 51 -17.63 -13.76 -14.46
CA CYS A 51 -18.96 -13.77 -13.89
C CYS A 51 -20.02 -13.91 -14.99
N VAL A 52 -21.17 -14.52 -14.66
CA VAL A 52 -22.30 -14.68 -15.58
C VAL A 52 -23.53 -14.02 -14.96
N ARG A 53 -24.08 -13.01 -15.63
CA ARG A 53 -25.36 -12.40 -15.28
C ARG A 53 -26.45 -12.93 -16.21
N GLN A 54 -27.57 -13.34 -15.63
CA GLN A 54 -28.79 -13.66 -16.38
C GLN A 54 -29.62 -12.38 -16.54
N GLU A 55 -29.76 -11.86 -17.76
CA GLU A 55 -30.57 -10.68 -18.03
C GLU A 55 -31.47 -10.96 -19.25
N GLY A 56 -32.79 -10.90 -19.06
CA GLY A 56 -33.76 -11.11 -20.15
C GLY A 56 -33.70 -12.49 -20.82
N GLY A 57 -33.30 -13.55 -20.10
CA GLY A 57 -33.20 -14.92 -20.63
C GLY A 57 -31.94 -15.18 -21.46
N LYS A 58 -31.00 -14.23 -21.53
CA LYS A 58 -29.66 -14.43 -22.09
C LYS A 58 -28.62 -14.36 -20.98
N SER A 59 -27.67 -15.28 -21.02
CA SER A 59 -26.47 -15.23 -20.17
C SER A 59 -25.46 -14.26 -20.78
N GLN A 60 -25.08 -13.23 -20.03
CA GLN A 60 -23.98 -12.34 -20.38
C GLN A 60 -22.80 -12.60 -19.45
N ARG A 61 -21.63 -12.85 -20.05
CA ARG A 61 -20.37 -13.03 -19.34
C ARG A 61 -19.66 -11.69 -19.21
N PHE A 62 -19.12 -11.43 -18.02
CA PHE A 62 -18.35 -10.22 -17.78
C PHE A 62 -17.16 -10.48 -16.86
N LEU A 63 -16.14 -9.63 -16.99
CA LEU A 63 -15.01 -9.53 -16.07
C LEU A 63 -15.16 -8.25 -15.27
N ARG A 64 -15.00 -8.30 -13.95
CA ARG A 64 -15.10 -7.11 -13.10
C ARG A 64 -13.72 -6.50 -12.90
N PHE A 65 -13.59 -5.24 -13.29
CA PHE A 65 -12.44 -4.41 -13.00
C PHE A 65 -12.73 -3.62 -11.74
N TYR A 66 -11.75 -3.55 -10.86
CA TYR A 66 -11.77 -2.76 -9.64
C TYR A 66 -10.84 -1.58 -9.82
N GLY A 67 -11.31 -0.41 -9.42
CA GLY A 67 -10.56 0.83 -9.56
C GLY A 67 -10.65 1.70 -8.32
N MET A 68 -9.68 2.58 -8.18
CA MET A 68 -9.72 3.66 -7.19
C MET A 68 -9.76 4.99 -7.93
N GLY A 69 -10.66 5.86 -7.52
CA GLY A 69 -10.90 7.10 -8.23
C GLY A 69 -11.88 8.02 -7.55
N ILE A 70 -11.97 9.26 -8.03
CA ILE A 70 -12.94 10.25 -7.54
C ILE A 70 -14.13 10.26 -8.51
N PRO A 71 -15.31 9.75 -8.11
CA PRO A 71 -16.51 9.83 -8.95
C PRO A 71 -16.99 11.29 -9.12
N PRO A 72 -17.75 11.62 -10.19
CA PRO A 72 -18.05 13.02 -10.57
C PRO A 72 -18.77 13.86 -9.50
N ASN A 73 -19.47 13.19 -8.59
CA ASN A 73 -20.25 13.80 -7.51
C ASN A 73 -19.60 13.58 -6.13
N ASN A 74 -18.31 13.30 -6.09
CA ASN A 74 -17.58 13.07 -4.85
C ASN A 74 -16.29 13.90 -4.80
N ASP A 75 -15.81 14.16 -3.59
CA ASP A 75 -14.62 14.96 -3.30
C ASP A 75 -13.44 14.11 -2.80
N ARG A 76 -13.64 12.79 -2.74
CA ARG A 76 -12.69 11.83 -2.19
C ARG A 76 -12.58 10.60 -3.09
N THR A 77 -11.48 9.89 -2.91
CA THR A 77 -11.26 8.62 -3.60
C THR A 77 -12.21 7.56 -3.05
N CYS A 78 -12.90 6.87 -3.95
CA CYS A 78 -13.76 5.74 -3.68
C CYS A 78 -13.22 4.48 -4.34
N LEU A 79 -13.68 3.33 -3.86
CA LEU A 79 -13.55 2.09 -4.61
C LEU A 79 -14.65 2.06 -5.67
N LEU A 80 -14.27 1.76 -6.90
CA LEU A 80 -15.12 1.74 -8.08
C LEU A 80 -15.05 0.36 -8.74
N TYR A 81 -16.07 0.02 -9.52
CA TYR A 81 -16.05 -1.17 -10.36
C TYR A 81 -16.50 -0.87 -11.79
N TYR A 82 -16.01 -1.66 -12.74
CA TYR A 82 -16.40 -1.62 -14.14
C TYR A 82 -16.60 -3.05 -14.66
N ASP A 83 -17.77 -3.35 -15.20
CA ASP A 83 -18.09 -4.67 -15.77
C ASP A 83 -17.74 -4.66 -17.26
N PHE A 84 -16.65 -5.34 -17.64
CA PHE A 84 -16.29 -5.54 -19.05
C PHE A 84 -17.07 -6.73 -19.61
N ASN A 85 -18.01 -6.46 -20.51
CA ASN A 85 -18.82 -7.50 -21.15
C ASN A 85 -18.00 -8.24 -22.21
N LEU A 86 -17.84 -9.55 -22.05
CA LEU A 86 -17.05 -10.39 -22.95
C LEU A 86 -17.83 -10.79 -24.22
N ASP A 87 -19.16 -10.69 -24.19
CA ASP A 87 -20.03 -11.13 -25.27
C ASP A 87 -20.51 -9.96 -26.16
N CYS A 88 -20.07 -8.72 -25.87
CA CYS A 88 -20.41 -7.54 -26.68
C CYS A 88 -19.26 -7.20 -27.65
N PRO A 89 -19.48 -7.24 -28.98
CA PRO A 89 -18.43 -7.03 -29.98
C PRO A 89 -18.06 -5.55 -30.19
N ASP A 90 -18.80 -4.60 -29.60
CA ASP A 90 -18.58 -3.17 -29.85
C ASP A 90 -17.84 -2.48 -28.68
N PRO A 91 -16.55 -2.12 -28.85
CA PRO A 91 -15.79 -1.38 -27.84
C PRO A 91 -16.36 0.02 -27.57
N GLY A 92 -17.26 0.52 -28.42
CA GLY A 92 -17.95 1.81 -28.24
C GLY A 92 -19.00 1.81 -27.12
N THR A 93 -19.47 0.63 -26.68
CA THR A 93 -20.36 0.51 -25.51
C THR A 93 -19.52 0.48 -24.24
N ALA A 94 -18.62 1.45 -24.08
CA ALA A 94 -17.82 1.56 -22.89
C ALA A 94 -18.75 1.68 -21.68
N GLY A 95 -18.68 0.70 -20.78
CA GLY A 95 -19.36 0.80 -19.50
C GLY A 95 -18.93 2.08 -18.76
N GLN A 96 -19.62 2.40 -17.68
CA GLN A 96 -19.16 3.47 -16.80
C GLN A 96 -18.67 2.84 -15.51
N TRP A 97 -17.59 3.38 -14.97
CA TRP A 97 -17.19 3.10 -13.61
C TRP A 97 -18.35 3.43 -12.66
N ARG A 98 -18.67 2.50 -11.79
CA ARG A 98 -19.74 2.61 -10.80
C ARG A 98 -19.14 2.59 -9.40
N LEU A 99 -19.79 3.31 -8.48
CA LEU A 99 -19.38 3.31 -7.09
C LEU A 99 -19.51 1.90 -6.49
N LEU A 100 -18.40 1.36 -6.00
CA LEU A 100 -18.38 0.10 -5.26
C LEU A 100 -18.55 0.36 -3.77
N LEU A 101 -17.66 1.20 -3.21
CA LEU A 101 -17.62 1.58 -1.81
C LEU A 101 -17.21 3.06 -1.66
N ASP A 102 -18.04 3.85 -0.97
CA ASP A 102 -17.64 5.18 -0.48
C ASP A 102 -17.16 5.02 0.98
N PRO A 103 -15.88 5.33 1.28
CA PRO A 103 -15.32 5.19 2.62
C PRO A 103 -16.00 6.10 3.67
N ALA A 104 -16.73 7.13 3.27
CA ALA A 104 -17.51 7.95 4.21
C ALA A 104 -18.71 7.21 4.81
N VAL A 105 -19.15 6.10 4.20
CA VAL A 105 -20.24 5.28 4.75
C VAL A 105 -19.79 4.52 6.01
N LEU A 106 -18.48 4.30 6.17
CA LEU A 106 -17.94 3.36 7.14
C LEU A 106 -17.36 4.01 8.39
N VAL A 107 -16.99 5.29 8.34
CA VAL A 107 -16.23 5.91 9.44
C VAL A 107 -16.86 7.23 9.88
N LYS A 108 -16.78 7.45 11.20
CA LYS A 108 -16.89 8.74 11.90
C LYS A 108 -16.13 9.83 11.13
N PRO A 109 -16.48 11.12 11.25
CA PRO A 109 -15.80 12.20 10.53
C PRO A 109 -14.29 12.01 10.59
N ILE A 110 -13.63 12.03 9.41
CA ILE A 110 -12.19 11.77 9.25
C ILE A 110 -11.47 12.47 10.40
N GLY A 111 -10.98 11.67 11.33
CA GLY A 111 -10.30 12.18 12.50
C GLY A 111 -9.04 12.91 12.07
N LYS A 112 -8.41 13.61 13.00
CA LYS A 112 -7.06 14.13 12.75
C LYS A 112 -6.17 12.95 12.33
N LEU A 113 -5.56 13.06 11.16
CA LEU A 113 -4.65 12.05 10.65
C LEU A 113 -3.49 11.89 11.62
N SER A 114 -2.95 10.68 11.71
CA SER A 114 -1.72 10.47 12.45
C SER A 114 -0.53 11.02 11.69
N LEU A 115 0.54 11.39 12.41
CA LEU A 115 1.78 11.84 11.80
C LEU A 115 2.33 10.82 10.80
N GLU A 116 2.29 9.53 11.15
CA GLU A 116 2.75 8.45 10.28
C GLU A 116 1.94 8.38 8.98
N GLU A 117 0.61 8.54 9.07
CA GLU A 117 -0.27 8.57 7.90
C GLU A 117 -0.06 9.84 7.06
N GLU A 118 0.10 11.00 7.68
CA GLU A 118 0.38 12.27 7.00
C GLU A 118 1.70 12.21 6.21
N LEU A 119 2.77 11.73 6.85
CA LEU A 119 4.07 11.57 6.21
C LEU A 119 4.03 10.53 5.08
N LEU A 120 3.32 9.42 5.26
CA LEU A 120 3.17 8.42 4.20
C LEU A 120 2.36 8.97 3.01
N ARG A 121 1.33 9.78 3.25
CA ARG A 121 0.56 10.47 2.19
C ARG A 121 1.44 11.42 1.39
N GLU A 122 2.29 12.19 2.07
CA GLU A 122 3.24 13.10 1.44
C GLU A 122 4.19 12.34 0.51
N ARG A 123 4.83 11.28 1.01
CA ARG A 123 5.80 10.47 0.25
C ARG A 123 5.19 9.71 -0.91
N LYS A 124 3.96 9.18 -0.74
CA LYS A 124 3.20 8.55 -1.84
C LYS A 124 2.58 9.57 -2.79
N ARG A 125 2.67 10.87 -2.48
CA ARG A 125 2.01 11.98 -3.21
C ARG A 125 0.50 11.74 -3.36
N SER A 126 -0.12 11.12 -2.36
CA SER A 126 -1.51 10.62 -2.38
C SER A 126 -2.38 11.39 -1.37
N PHE A 127 -2.61 12.67 -1.65
CA PHE A 127 -3.27 13.60 -0.72
C PHE A 127 -4.79 13.37 -0.58
N THR A 128 -5.46 12.91 -1.64
CA THR A 128 -6.93 12.81 -1.71
C THR A 128 -7.49 11.39 -1.50
N SER A 129 -6.61 10.40 -1.31
CA SER A 129 -7.06 9.02 -1.15
C SER A 129 -7.50 8.73 0.28
N ALA A 130 -8.70 8.19 0.45
CA ALA A 130 -9.13 7.60 1.71
C ALA A 130 -8.54 6.19 1.91
N PHE A 131 -8.11 5.52 0.84
CA PHE A 131 -7.46 4.22 0.86
C PHE A 131 -5.95 4.41 0.68
N LEU A 132 -5.25 4.83 1.73
CA LEU A 132 -3.80 5.04 1.67
C LEU A 132 -3.04 3.71 1.57
N THR A 133 -3.50 2.73 2.35
CA THR A 133 -2.94 1.40 2.42
C THR A 133 -4.06 0.39 2.27
N TYR A 134 -3.97 -0.42 1.23
CA TYR A 134 -4.93 -1.45 0.93
C TYR A 134 -4.23 -2.63 0.26
N ASP A 135 -4.88 -3.77 0.32
CA ASP A 135 -4.51 -4.95 -0.45
C ASP A 135 -5.77 -5.69 -0.90
N PHE A 136 -5.63 -6.61 -1.85
CA PHE A 136 -6.73 -7.39 -2.38
C PHE A 136 -6.38 -8.87 -2.46
N SER A 137 -7.28 -9.72 -1.95
CA SER A 137 -7.18 -11.16 -2.11
C SER A 137 -8.04 -11.64 -3.29
N PRO A 138 -7.46 -12.18 -4.38
CA PRO A 138 -8.22 -12.75 -5.48
C PRO A 138 -9.01 -14.01 -5.11
N ILE A 139 -8.57 -14.70 -4.05
CA ILE A 139 -9.19 -15.93 -3.56
C ILE A 139 -10.48 -15.58 -2.77
N ARG A 140 -10.41 -14.57 -1.89
CA ARG A 140 -11.57 -14.11 -1.10
C ARG A 140 -12.46 -13.13 -1.86
N ASN A 141 -11.94 -12.55 -2.94
CA ASN A 141 -12.52 -11.41 -3.64
C ASN A 141 -12.85 -10.27 -2.66
N SER A 142 -11.87 -9.94 -1.80
CA SER A 142 -12.01 -8.95 -0.74
C SER A 142 -10.86 -7.94 -0.74
N PHE A 143 -11.21 -6.70 -0.42
CA PHE A 143 -10.27 -5.61 -0.16
C PHE A 143 -10.01 -5.52 1.34
N LEU A 144 -8.74 -5.48 1.72
CA LEU A 144 -8.29 -5.10 3.04
C LEU A 144 -7.83 -3.66 2.97
N TYR A 145 -8.22 -2.81 3.91
CA TYR A 145 -7.74 -1.43 3.97
C TYR A 145 -7.82 -0.90 5.38
N SER A 146 -7.02 0.12 5.67
CA SER A 146 -7.12 0.87 6.92
C SER A 146 -7.78 2.22 6.71
N GLN A 147 -8.50 2.68 7.73
CA GLN A 147 -9.09 4.00 7.76
C GLN A 147 -9.17 4.48 9.21
N CYS A 148 -8.60 5.66 9.50
CA CYS A 148 -8.65 6.29 10.84
C CYS A 148 -8.22 5.35 12.00
N GLY A 149 -7.16 4.55 11.79
CA GLY A 149 -6.64 3.65 12.83
C GLY A 149 -7.38 2.32 12.99
N GLU A 150 -8.32 2.01 12.09
CA GLU A 150 -9.09 0.77 12.10
C GLU A 150 -8.90 0.01 10.78
N VAL A 151 -8.86 -1.33 10.86
CA VAL A 151 -8.71 -2.22 9.70
C VAL A 151 -10.05 -2.81 9.31
N PHE A 152 -10.38 -2.69 8.03
CA PHE A 152 -11.62 -3.18 7.46
C PHE A 152 -11.37 -4.20 6.34
N GLU A 153 -12.21 -5.22 6.28
CA GLU A 153 -12.36 -6.08 5.10
C GLU A 153 -13.67 -5.73 4.39
N PHE A 154 -13.57 -5.39 3.11
CA PHE A 154 -14.71 -5.25 2.20
C PHE A 154 -14.74 -6.42 1.23
N GLN A 155 -15.69 -7.31 1.42
CA GLN A 155 -15.91 -8.47 0.56
C GLN A 155 -17.06 -8.18 -0.41
N GLU A 156 -16.85 -8.53 -1.68
CA GLU A 156 -17.85 -8.40 -2.72
C GLU A 156 -18.07 -9.75 -3.42
N ASP A 157 -19.33 -10.09 -3.68
CA ASP A 157 -19.69 -11.10 -4.66
C ASP A 157 -20.42 -10.44 -5.86
N PRO A 158 -19.76 -10.35 -7.03
CA PRO A 158 -20.36 -9.77 -8.24
C PRO A 158 -21.61 -10.52 -8.74
N LEU A 159 -21.75 -11.81 -8.42
CA LEU A 159 -22.85 -12.66 -8.86
C LEU A 159 -24.07 -12.49 -7.96
N ALA A 160 -23.87 -12.51 -6.64
CA ALA A 160 -24.93 -12.34 -5.66
C ALA A 160 -25.31 -10.86 -5.43
N ALA A 161 -24.51 -9.91 -5.94
CA ALA A 161 -24.60 -8.49 -5.63
C ALA A 161 -24.55 -8.19 -4.12
N VAL A 162 -23.93 -9.09 -3.36
CA VAL A 162 -23.75 -8.96 -1.91
C VAL A 162 -22.45 -8.21 -1.65
N LYS A 163 -22.55 -7.19 -0.81
CA LYS A 163 -21.41 -6.41 -0.31
C LYS A 163 -21.40 -6.51 1.20
N LYS A 164 -20.29 -6.95 1.78
CA LYS A 164 -20.12 -7.06 3.22
C LYS A 164 -18.89 -6.26 3.62
N THR A 165 -19.04 -5.35 4.57
CA THR A 165 -17.90 -4.71 5.23
C THR A 165 -17.83 -5.23 6.66
N SER A 166 -16.64 -5.64 7.10
CA SER A 166 -16.39 -6.07 8.48
C SER A 166 -15.22 -5.27 9.05
N SER A 167 -15.37 -4.77 10.26
CA SER A 167 -14.24 -4.30 11.05
C SER A 167 -13.50 -5.51 11.60
N LEU A 168 -12.21 -5.61 11.31
CA LEU A 168 -11.38 -6.72 11.75
C LEU A 168 -10.64 -6.39 13.04
N LEU A 169 -10.16 -5.15 13.15
CA LEU A 169 -9.29 -4.75 14.24
C LEU A 169 -9.37 -3.24 14.48
N SER A 170 -9.51 -2.86 15.74
CA SER A 170 -9.57 -1.47 16.17
C SER A 170 -8.62 -1.24 17.35
N GLY A 171 -8.00 -0.05 17.41
CA GLY A 171 -7.21 0.37 18.56
C GLY A 171 -5.74 -0.08 18.58
N THR A 172 -5.20 -0.64 17.49
CA THR A 172 -3.77 -1.02 17.38
C THR A 172 -2.86 0.13 16.95
N GLY A 173 -3.38 1.36 16.86
CA GLY A 173 -2.63 2.51 16.36
C GLY A 173 -3.05 2.84 14.92
N ASN A 174 -2.09 3.24 14.07
CA ASN A 174 -2.34 3.62 12.68
C ASN A 174 -1.72 2.57 11.76
N PRO A 175 -2.48 1.53 11.39
CA PRO A 175 -1.92 0.43 10.63
C PRO A 175 -1.62 0.86 9.19
N ILE A 176 -0.40 0.57 8.76
CA ILE A 176 0.11 0.77 7.39
C ILE A 176 0.60 -0.57 6.81
N ASN A 177 0.91 -0.58 5.50
CA ASN A 177 1.46 -1.75 4.79
C ASN A 177 0.65 -3.04 5.03
N LEU A 178 -0.67 -2.96 4.89
CA LEU A 178 -1.55 -4.12 5.00
C LEU A 178 -1.30 -5.07 3.83
N LEU A 179 -1.19 -6.37 4.11
CA LEU A 179 -0.89 -7.39 3.10
C LEU A 179 -1.58 -8.72 3.46
N TYR A 180 -2.49 -9.21 2.62
CA TYR A 180 -3.03 -10.55 2.73
C TYR A 180 -1.92 -11.59 2.55
N CYS A 181 -2.07 -12.71 3.24
CA CYS A 181 -1.26 -13.88 2.95
C CYS A 181 -1.80 -14.56 1.67
N PRO A 182 -0.99 -14.65 0.59
CA PRO A 182 -1.38 -15.30 -0.65
C PRO A 182 -1.66 -16.80 -0.49
N ASP A 183 -0.81 -17.51 0.27
CA ASP A 183 -0.92 -18.95 0.56
C ASP A 183 -2.14 -19.26 1.44
N LYS A 184 -2.37 -18.44 2.47
CA LYS A 184 -3.49 -18.60 3.41
C LYS A 184 -4.28 -17.30 3.58
N PRO A 185 -5.28 -17.03 2.71
CA PRO A 185 -6.01 -15.76 2.67
C PRO A 185 -6.80 -15.41 3.94
N SER A 186 -7.00 -16.35 4.85
CA SER A 186 -7.56 -16.05 6.18
C SER A 186 -6.64 -15.18 7.01
N TYR A 187 -5.33 -15.11 6.69
CA TYR A 187 -4.34 -14.29 7.39
C TYR A 187 -3.98 -13.02 6.63
N PHE A 188 -3.60 -11.99 7.38
CA PHE A 188 -2.98 -10.78 6.86
C PHE A 188 -1.91 -10.25 7.81
N ALA A 189 -0.97 -9.50 7.27
CA ALA A 189 0.05 -8.76 8.02
C ALA A 189 -0.22 -7.25 7.91
N MET A 190 0.23 -6.50 8.91
CA MET A 190 0.23 -5.04 8.92
C MET A 190 1.35 -4.52 9.80
N VAL A 191 1.76 -3.27 9.59
CA VAL A 191 2.68 -2.56 10.49
C VAL A 191 1.87 -1.57 11.31
N ALA A 192 2.13 -1.50 12.62
CA ALA A 192 1.61 -0.42 13.44
C ALA A 192 2.70 0.03 14.43
N GLY A 193 3.09 1.31 14.35
CA GLY A 193 4.22 1.83 15.12
C GLY A 193 5.53 1.16 14.68
N SER A 194 6.25 0.55 15.63
CA SER A 194 7.52 -0.15 15.35
C SER A 194 7.39 -1.66 15.20
N GLU A 195 6.17 -2.18 15.16
CA GLU A 195 5.85 -3.60 15.28
C GLU A 195 5.05 -4.11 14.08
N VAL A 196 5.22 -5.41 13.78
CA VAL A 196 4.43 -6.10 12.76
C VAL A 196 3.37 -6.95 13.43
N PHE A 197 2.13 -6.82 12.99
CA PHE A 197 1.01 -7.64 13.44
C PHE A 197 0.64 -8.62 12.34
N VAL A 198 0.49 -9.88 12.71
CA VAL A 198 -0.11 -10.91 11.87
C VAL A 198 -1.45 -11.26 12.49
N CYS A 199 -2.52 -11.16 11.72
CA CYS A 199 -3.89 -11.33 12.19
C CYS A 199 -4.61 -12.35 11.32
N ASN A 200 -5.62 -12.99 11.90
CA ASN A 200 -6.56 -13.80 11.15
C ASN A 200 -7.86 -13.00 10.94
N THR A 201 -8.56 -13.21 9.84
CA THR A 201 -9.81 -12.52 9.48
C THR A 201 -11.04 -13.22 10.07
N GLU A 202 -10.92 -14.50 10.38
CA GLU A 202 -11.98 -15.38 10.90
C GLU A 202 -11.94 -15.47 12.42
N SER A 203 -10.73 -15.42 13.01
CA SER A 203 -10.54 -15.24 14.45
C SER A 203 -10.09 -13.82 14.73
N SER A 204 -10.62 -13.18 15.77
CA SER A 204 -10.21 -11.83 16.21
C SER A 204 -8.79 -11.78 16.78
N PHE A 205 -7.99 -12.83 16.58
CA PHE A 205 -6.69 -13.02 17.19
C PHE A 205 -5.58 -12.45 16.30
N CYS A 206 -4.67 -11.71 16.92
CA CYS A 206 -3.47 -11.18 16.29
C CYS A 206 -2.22 -11.55 17.09
N PHE A 207 -1.19 -11.99 16.38
CA PHE A 207 0.14 -12.17 16.92
C PHE A 207 1.00 -10.95 16.59
N THR A 208 1.73 -10.43 17.58
CA THR A 208 2.65 -9.31 17.36
C THR A 208 4.10 -9.75 17.31
N ILE A 209 4.78 -9.40 16.23
CA ILE A 209 6.22 -9.52 16.04
C ILE A 209 6.86 -8.19 16.46
N ARG A 210 7.65 -8.25 17.54
CA ARG A 210 8.32 -7.08 18.13
C ARG A 210 9.82 -7.08 17.86
N PRO A 211 10.43 -5.90 17.68
CA PRO A 211 11.88 -5.77 17.74
C PRO A 211 12.43 -6.25 19.09
N THR A 212 13.45 -7.10 19.07
CA THR A 212 14.09 -7.61 20.30
C THR A 212 15.09 -6.63 20.89
N GLU A 213 15.59 -5.71 20.06
CA GLU A 213 16.59 -4.69 20.40
C GLU A 213 15.95 -3.30 20.32
N SER A 214 16.35 -2.40 21.21
CA SER A 214 15.89 -1.00 21.20
C SER A 214 16.32 -0.28 19.92
N GLY A 215 15.51 0.66 19.44
CA GLY A 215 15.81 1.50 18.27
C GLY A 215 15.54 0.85 16.92
N TRP A 216 15.20 -0.44 16.91
CA TRP A 216 14.78 -1.13 15.70
C TRP A 216 13.28 -1.00 15.45
N THR A 217 12.91 -0.83 14.20
CA THR A 217 11.54 -0.77 13.68
C THR A 217 11.37 -1.87 12.63
N TYR A 218 10.27 -2.62 12.70
CA TYR A 218 10.01 -3.72 11.77
C TYR A 218 8.91 -3.37 10.77
N GLY A 219 9.08 -3.80 9.52
CA GLY A 219 8.09 -3.70 8.45
C GLY A 219 7.93 -2.31 7.79
N SER A 220 8.59 -1.28 8.34
CA SER A 220 8.55 0.09 7.83
C SER A 220 9.93 0.51 7.31
N PRO A 221 10.08 0.74 5.98
CA PRO A 221 11.34 1.21 5.40
C PRO A 221 11.71 2.61 5.90
N PRO A 222 13.01 2.96 5.99
CA PRO A 222 13.44 4.28 6.47
C PRO A 222 13.11 5.38 5.45
N PHE A 223 13.14 6.64 5.90
CA PHE A 223 12.75 7.81 5.11
C PHE A 223 13.35 7.82 3.69
N VAL A 224 14.66 7.61 3.56
CA VAL A 224 15.39 7.67 2.28
C VAL A 224 14.89 6.61 1.29
N ILE A 225 14.47 5.44 1.77
CA ILE A 225 13.94 4.37 0.92
C ILE A 225 12.57 4.75 0.34
N GLN A 226 11.74 5.40 1.15
CA GLN A 226 10.42 5.83 0.72
C GLN A 226 10.51 7.03 -0.26
N GLU A 227 11.39 8.00 0.03
CA GLU A 227 11.49 9.25 -0.74
C GLU A 227 12.27 9.08 -2.05
N GLU A 228 13.43 8.41 -2.02
CA GLU A 228 14.36 8.37 -3.16
C GLU A 228 14.17 7.12 -4.03
N PHE A 229 13.66 6.03 -3.45
CA PHE A 229 13.52 4.74 -4.14
C PHE A 229 12.06 4.31 -4.34
N GLU A 230 11.10 5.12 -3.88
CA GLU A 230 9.65 4.88 -4.01
C GLU A 230 9.23 3.49 -3.52
N ARG A 231 9.93 2.93 -2.52
CA ARG A 231 9.55 1.68 -1.85
C ARG A 231 8.95 1.98 -0.49
N TYR A 232 7.69 1.57 -0.31
CA TYR A 232 6.94 1.78 0.93
C TYR A 232 6.75 0.48 1.72
N ASP A 233 6.84 -0.67 1.06
CA ASP A 233 6.65 -1.99 1.68
C ASP A 233 7.93 -2.47 2.36
N GLY A 234 7.83 -2.95 3.60
CA GLY A 234 8.91 -3.56 4.36
C GLY A 234 8.61 -5.00 4.81
N MET A 235 7.59 -5.63 4.24
CA MET A 235 7.17 -6.99 4.56
C MET A 235 6.72 -7.72 3.31
N TRP A 236 7.01 -9.02 3.22
CA TRP A 236 6.70 -9.84 2.06
C TRP A 236 6.29 -11.25 2.49
N TRP A 237 5.06 -11.66 2.19
CA TRP A 237 4.69 -13.07 2.29
C TRP A 237 5.36 -13.87 1.18
N CYS A 238 5.71 -15.12 1.49
CA CYS A 238 6.06 -16.10 0.45
C CYS A 238 4.77 -16.60 -0.21
N PRO A 239 4.64 -16.52 -1.55
CA PRO A 239 3.39 -16.76 -2.24
C PRO A 239 2.94 -18.21 -2.26
N SER A 240 3.90 -19.12 -2.40
CA SER A 240 3.68 -20.56 -2.42
C SER A 240 4.86 -21.24 -1.73
N ASN A 241 4.58 -22.08 -0.75
CA ASN A 241 5.54 -23.00 -0.17
C ASN A 241 4.77 -24.19 0.42
N ASP A 242 4.91 -25.36 -0.21
CA ASP A 242 4.16 -26.58 0.10
C ASP A 242 4.24 -27.02 1.58
N GLU A 243 5.29 -26.62 2.31
CA GLU A 243 5.50 -27.04 3.69
C GLU A 243 5.11 -25.97 4.73
N ARG A 244 5.32 -24.68 4.44
CA ARG A 244 5.26 -23.62 5.45
C ARG A 244 4.91 -22.25 4.87
N THR A 245 3.94 -21.59 5.47
CA THR A 245 3.65 -20.18 5.20
C THR A 245 4.72 -19.28 5.86
N LEU A 246 5.42 -18.48 5.06
CA LEU A 246 6.56 -17.65 5.49
C LEU A 246 6.29 -16.16 5.33
N LEU A 247 6.74 -15.36 6.29
CA LEU A 247 6.74 -13.91 6.25
C LEU A 247 8.16 -13.37 6.40
N LEU A 248 8.64 -12.64 5.40
CA LEU A 248 9.87 -11.89 5.46
C LEU A 248 9.58 -10.46 5.92
N VAL A 249 10.35 -9.97 6.90
CA VAL A 249 10.20 -8.65 7.50
C VAL A 249 11.53 -7.92 7.45
N GLU A 250 11.51 -6.70 6.92
CA GLU A 250 12.63 -5.77 7.04
C GLU A 250 12.69 -5.19 8.45
N ALA A 251 13.88 -5.21 9.03
CA ALA A 251 14.20 -4.54 10.28
C ALA A 251 15.11 -3.35 9.98
N CYS A 252 14.79 -2.17 10.50
CA CYS A 252 15.56 -0.96 10.29
C CYS A 252 15.95 -0.32 11.63
N ASN A 253 17.14 0.25 11.74
CA ASN A 253 17.57 1.05 12.89
C ASN A 253 18.09 2.41 12.42
N GLU A 254 17.51 3.48 12.94
CA GLU A 254 17.82 4.86 12.57
C GLU A 254 18.59 5.63 13.66
N ASP A 255 19.10 4.96 14.70
CA ASP A 255 19.71 5.62 15.86
C ASP A 255 20.95 6.46 15.49
N ALA A 256 21.71 6.01 14.49
CA ALA A 256 22.90 6.70 13.98
C ALA A 256 22.58 7.78 12.94
N VAL A 257 21.33 7.89 12.51
CA VAL A 257 20.90 8.86 11.49
C VAL A 257 20.70 10.23 12.14
N GLN A 258 21.16 11.27 11.46
CA GLN A 258 20.95 12.65 11.93
C GLN A 258 19.45 12.98 11.94
N LYS A 259 19.02 13.78 12.92
CA LYS A 259 17.61 14.16 13.06
C LYS A 259 17.43 15.64 12.74
N VAL A 260 16.51 15.95 11.85
CA VAL A 260 16.07 17.32 11.57
C VAL A 260 14.84 17.64 12.40
N THR A 261 14.73 18.88 12.88
CA THR A 261 13.55 19.36 13.60
C THR A 261 12.68 20.17 12.65
N ILE A 262 11.45 19.74 12.43
CA ILE A 262 10.48 20.37 11.53
C ILE A 262 9.31 20.88 12.35
N GLY A 263 8.86 22.10 12.08
CA GLY A 263 7.64 22.65 12.64
C GLY A 263 6.42 22.07 11.93
N LEU A 264 5.93 20.92 12.38
CA LEU A 264 4.67 20.36 11.91
C LEU A 264 3.57 20.89 12.82
N GLY A 265 2.69 21.72 12.24
CA GLY A 265 1.72 22.56 12.95
C GLY A 265 0.62 21.86 13.75
N GLY A 266 0.89 20.75 14.44
CA GLY A 266 -0.14 20.08 15.22
C GLY A 266 0.21 18.96 16.21
N CYS A 267 1.42 18.40 16.34
CA CYS A 267 1.54 17.08 17.01
C CYS A 267 2.34 16.99 18.32
N SER A 268 3.19 17.95 18.69
CA SER A 268 3.89 17.94 19.99
C SER A 268 3.56 19.17 20.84
N SER A 269 3.80 19.10 22.15
CA SER A 269 3.54 20.22 23.08
C SER A 269 4.33 21.50 22.74
N ASP A 270 5.35 21.38 21.89
CA ASP A 270 6.17 22.47 21.35
C ASP A 270 5.94 22.70 19.84
N GLY A 271 5.07 21.90 19.19
CA GLY A 271 4.81 21.96 17.74
C GLY A 271 6.01 21.55 16.86
N LEU A 272 7.05 20.97 17.46
CA LEU A 272 8.28 20.53 16.79
C LEU A 272 8.33 19.01 16.73
N GLU A 273 8.61 18.47 15.54
CA GLU A 273 8.78 17.04 15.26
C GLU A 273 10.22 16.76 14.85
N ARG A 274 10.78 15.65 15.34
CA ARG A 274 12.16 15.23 15.02
C ARG A 274 12.14 14.03 14.11
N ILE A 275 12.58 14.21 12.88
CA ILE A 275 12.53 13.19 11.83
C ILE A 275 13.97 12.80 11.45
N SER A 276 14.20 11.50 11.28
CA SER A 276 15.47 10.95 10.78
C SER A 276 15.68 11.41 9.33
N TYR A 277 16.79 12.10 9.06
CA TYR A 277 17.12 12.65 7.75
C TYR A 277 18.62 12.43 7.44
N PRO A 278 18.97 11.41 6.62
CA PRO A 278 20.35 11.15 6.25
C PRO A 278 20.82 12.16 5.19
N TYR A 279 21.60 13.15 5.61
CA TYR A 279 22.27 14.07 4.68
C TYR A 279 23.29 13.32 3.81
N ALA A 280 23.53 13.82 2.60
CA ALA A 280 24.56 13.29 1.71
C ALA A 280 25.93 13.21 2.43
N GLY A 281 26.54 12.02 2.41
CA GLY A 281 27.82 11.75 3.07
C GLY A 281 27.73 11.48 4.58
N SER A 282 26.53 11.50 5.17
CA SER A 282 26.30 11.08 6.56
C SER A 282 25.86 9.62 6.66
N THR A 283 25.74 9.11 7.89
CA THR A 283 25.36 7.72 8.15
C THR A 283 23.89 7.46 7.79
N ASN A 284 23.65 6.41 7.01
CA ASN A 284 22.31 5.91 6.70
C ASN A 284 21.76 4.99 7.79
N ALA A 285 20.44 4.75 7.72
CA ALA A 285 19.78 3.75 8.56
C ALA A 285 20.38 2.36 8.29
N LEU A 286 20.56 1.59 9.36
CA LEU A 286 20.91 0.17 9.23
C LEU A 286 19.67 -0.61 8.84
N TRP A 287 19.83 -1.62 7.98
CA TRP A 287 18.77 -2.55 7.62
C TRP A 287 19.22 -3.99 7.80
N ASN A 288 18.26 -4.87 8.05
CA ASN A 288 18.44 -6.32 8.10
C ASN A 288 17.12 -7.01 7.72
N LEU A 289 17.18 -8.31 7.47
CA LEU A 289 15.98 -9.12 7.19
C LEU A 289 15.75 -10.14 8.30
N LYS A 290 14.48 -10.37 8.61
CA LYS A 290 14.00 -11.36 9.58
C LYS A 290 12.98 -12.25 8.91
N LEU A 291 13.12 -13.56 9.08
CA LEU A 291 12.19 -14.54 8.51
C LEU A 291 11.34 -15.14 9.62
N TYR A 292 10.04 -15.26 9.37
CA TYR A 292 9.11 -15.88 10.30
C TYR A 292 8.29 -16.97 9.61
N VAL A 293 8.00 -18.04 10.35
CA VAL A 293 7.09 -19.12 9.94
C VAL A 293 5.79 -18.96 10.71
N LEU A 294 4.66 -19.00 10.01
CA LEU A 294 3.35 -19.13 10.64
C LEU A 294 3.15 -20.57 11.12
N GLN A 295 2.89 -20.75 12.42
CA GLN A 295 2.58 -22.04 13.01
C GLN A 295 1.19 -22.01 13.64
N GLU A 296 0.27 -22.81 13.11
CA GLU A 296 -1.09 -22.95 13.61
C GLU A 296 -1.15 -23.99 14.74
N GLN A 297 -1.87 -23.67 15.82
CA GLN A 297 -2.05 -24.52 16.98
C GLN A 297 -3.53 -24.49 17.42
N GLY A 298 -4.37 -25.25 16.71
CA GLY A 298 -5.82 -25.24 16.95
C GLY A 298 -6.44 -23.91 16.49
N ASP A 299 -7.09 -23.20 17.40
CA ASP A 299 -7.76 -21.91 17.11
C ASP A 299 -6.81 -20.70 17.20
N THR A 300 -5.57 -20.89 17.66
CA THR A 300 -4.54 -19.85 17.76
C THR A 300 -3.38 -20.13 16.82
N PHE A 301 -2.50 -19.14 16.67
CA PHE A 301 -1.28 -19.27 15.88
C PHE A 301 -0.14 -18.47 16.51
N SER A 302 1.08 -18.78 16.09
CA SER A 302 2.28 -18.03 16.43
C SER A 302 3.15 -17.77 15.20
N MET A 303 3.99 -16.75 15.28
CA MET A 303 5.03 -16.47 14.28
C MET A 303 6.39 -16.87 14.84
N LEU A 304 6.92 -17.99 14.38
CA LEU A 304 8.21 -18.52 14.80
C LEU A 304 9.34 -17.77 14.09
N ASN A 305 10.24 -17.13 14.83
CA ASN A 305 11.43 -16.50 14.25
C ASN A 305 12.39 -17.56 13.74
N CYS A 306 12.76 -17.47 12.46
CA CYS A 306 13.74 -18.32 11.80
C CYS A 306 14.98 -17.47 11.49
N PRO A 307 15.90 -17.30 12.46
CA PRO A 307 17.04 -16.42 12.28
C PRO A 307 17.95 -16.92 11.17
N PHE A 308 18.37 -16.01 10.30
CA PHE A 308 19.45 -16.26 9.36
C PHE A 308 20.75 -16.53 10.11
N LYS A 309 21.51 -17.51 9.64
CA LYS A 309 22.79 -18.00 10.15
C LYS A 309 23.87 -16.94 10.08
N TYR A 310 23.73 -15.99 9.15
CA TYR A 310 24.65 -14.88 8.98
C TYR A 310 23.86 -13.56 8.92
N ASP A 311 24.42 -12.51 9.52
CA ASP A 311 23.89 -11.15 9.40
C ASP A 311 24.09 -10.66 7.95
N PHE A 312 23.06 -10.06 7.34
CA PHE A 312 23.11 -9.55 5.98
C PHE A 312 24.22 -8.52 5.75
N ARG A 313 24.58 -7.71 6.75
CA ARG A 313 25.69 -6.76 6.66
C ARG A 313 27.05 -7.47 6.60
N THR A 314 27.16 -8.65 7.19
CA THR A 314 28.39 -9.47 7.11
C THR A 314 28.49 -10.13 5.74
N LEU A 315 27.37 -10.59 5.19
CA LEU A 315 27.31 -11.19 3.85
C LEU A 315 27.50 -10.16 2.74
N PHE A 316 26.91 -8.97 2.89
CA PHE A 316 26.88 -7.90 1.90
C PHE A 316 27.38 -6.58 2.51
N PRO A 317 28.67 -6.47 2.88
CA PRO A 317 29.21 -5.28 3.54
C PRO A 317 29.19 -4.03 2.65
N TRP A 318 29.02 -4.20 1.33
CA TRP A 318 28.87 -3.12 0.36
C TRP A 318 27.43 -2.65 0.17
N ALA A 319 26.44 -3.38 0.70
CA ALA A 319 25.03 -3.11 0.45
C ALA A 319 24.51 -2.09 1.47
N GLU A 320 24.33 -0.85 1.02
CA GLU A 320 23.85 0.25 1.86
C GLU A 320 22.31 0.32 1.92
N TYR A 321 21.63 0.03 0.81
CA TYR A 321 20.18 0.15 0.69
C TYR A 321 19.53 -1.16 0.23
N LEU A 322 18.42 -1.52 0.86
CA LEU A 322 17.49 -2.52 0.32
C LEU A 322 16.48 -1.81 -0.59
N VAL A 323 16.74 -1.77 -1.90
CA VAL A 323 15.90 -1.00 -2.84
C VAL A 323 14.60 -1.72 -3.19
N LYS A 324 14.66 -3.05 -3.38
CA LYS A 324 13.50 -3.92 -3.62
C LYS A 324 13.73 -5.28 -2.99
N CYS A 325 12.63 -5.90 -2.57
CA CYS A 325 12.58 -7.27 -2.11
C CYS A 325 11.23 -7.87 -2.53
N GLY A 326 11.16 -9.20 -2.61
CA GLY A 326 9.98 -9.93 -3.00
C GLY A 326 10.27 -11.42 -3.06
N CYS A 327 9.20 -12.20 -3.12
CA CYS A 327 9.24 -13.64 -3.29
C CYS A 327 8.68 -13.95 -4.69
N ASP A 328 9.41 -14.67 -5.53
CA ASP A 328 8.91 -15.09 -6.84
C ASP A 328 7.87 -16.21 -6.70
N GLU A 329 6.86 -16.20 -7.58
CA GLU A 329 5.77 -17.19 -7.55
C GLU A 329 6.15 -18.56 -8.10
N ASP A 330 7.02 -18.70 -9.10
CA ASP A 330 7.47 -19.99 -9.61
C ASP A 330 8.68 -19.82 -10.54
N VAL A 331 9.84 -20.41 -10.19
CA VAL A 331 10.88 -20.76 -11.18
C VAL A 331 11.04 -22.27 -11.16
N MET A 332 10.05 -22.93 -11.75
CA MET A 332 10.07 -24.34 -12.11
C MET A 332 9.58 -24.44 -13.56
N GLU A 333 10.39 -24.01 -14.54
CA GLU A 333 10.40 -24.56 -15.90
C GLU A 333 11.54 -23.99 -16.77
N ASP A 334 12.39 -24.92 -17.23
CA ASP A 334 13.27 -24.98 -18.41
C ASP A 334 13.52 -23.71 -19.26
N THR A 335 14.79 -23.38 -19.53
CA THR A 335 15.50 -23.76 -20.76
C THR A 335 16.82 -23.01 -20.97
N GLU A 336 17.76 -23.72 -21.58
CA GLU A 336 18.84 -23.20 -22.42
C GLU A 336 18.37 -22.05 -23.32
N ALA A 337 18.81 -20.81 -23.07
CA ALA A 337 18.78 -19.74 -24.07
C ALA A 337 19.77 -18.63 -23.74
N GLN A 338 20.47 -18.18 -24.79
CA GLN A 338 21.56 -17.23 -24.79
C GLN A 338 21.19 -15.82 -24.29
N ILE A 339 22.20 -15.20 -23.68
CA ILE A 339 22.33 -13.83 -23.15
C ILE A 339 21.55 -12.78 -23.95
N PRO A 340 20.91 -11.81 -23.24
CA PRO A 340 21.24 -10.42 -23.50
C PRO A 340 21.76 -9.71 -22.25
N SER A 341 22.73 -8.85 -22.51
CA SER A 341 23.51 -8.00 -21.63
C SER A 341 22.65 -7.03 -20.80
N ASP A 342 22.64 -7.22 -19.48
CA ASP A 342 22.71 -6.15 -18.48
C ASP A 342 22.88 -6.78 -17.08
N TRP A 343 24.06 -6.56 -16.49
CA TRP A 343 24.50 -7.22 -15.26
C TRP A 343 24.57 -6.18 -14.13
N ALA A 344 23.53 -6.13 -13.28
CA ALA A 344 23.62 -5.46 -11.98
C ALA A 344 22.55 -5.89 -10.96
N LEU A 345 21.40 -6.45 -11.35
CA LEU A 345 20.26 -6.59 -10.41
C LEU A 345 19.55 -7.96 -10.41
N LYS A 346 20.10 -9.00 -11.05
CA LYS A 346 19.57 -10.39 -10.96
C LYS A 346 19.99 -11.17 -9.69
N LYS A 347 20.70 -10.54 -8.75
CA LYS A 347 21.20 -11.20 -7.53
C LYS A 347 20.45 -10.89 -6.22
N LEU A 348 19.48 -9.99 -6.22
CA LEU A 348 18.61 -9.77 -5.05
C LEU A 348 17.30 -10.58 -5.11
N VAL A 349 16.91 -11.02 -6.31
CA VAL A 349 15.81 -11.99 -6.53
C VAL A 349 16.24 -13.44 -6.21
N ASN A 350 17.55 -13.68 -6.08
CA ASN A 350 18.11 -14.98 -5.69
C ASN A 350 18.12 -15.24 -4.16
N ILE A 351 17.55 -14.37 -3.33
CA ILE A 351 17.40 -14.66 -1.89
C ILE A 351 16.42 -15.82 -1.66
N PHE A 352 15.46 -16.03 -2.57
CA PHE A 352 14.45 -17.10 -2.45
C PHE A 352 14.70 -18.32 -3.34
N LEU A 353 15.53 -18.24 -4.39
CA LEU A 353 15.70 -19.32 -5.37
C LEU A 353 16.44 -20.57 -4.86
N GLN A 354 16.64 -20.69 -3.55
CA GLN A 354 17.03 -21.93 -2.90
C GLN A 354 16.36 -22.01 -1.53
N ALA A 355 15.09 -22.43 -1.51
CA ALA A 355 14.45 -22.95 -0.29
C ALA A 355 15.29 -24.10 0.36
N GLN A 356 16.21 -24.71 -0.40
CA GLN A 356 17.25 -25.59 0.13
C GLN A 356 18.38 -24.85 0.89
N VAL A 357 18.82 -23.66 0.45
CA VAL A 357 19.92 -22.91 1.11
C VAL A 357 19.44 -22.09 2.29
N LEU A 358 18.19 -21.64 2.32
CA LEU A 358 17.65 -21.04 3.55
C LEU A 358 17.61 -22.04 4.70
N LYS A 359 17.43 -23.34 4.43
CA LYS A 359 17.52 -24.40 5.44
C LYS A 359 18.95 -24.53 6.00
N ASP A 360 19.98 -24.41 5.16
CA ASP A 360 21.39 -24.45 5.58
C ASP A 360 21.89 -23.12 6.18
N MET A 361 21.18 -22.04 5.89
CA MET A 361 21.39 -20.69 6.38
C MET A 361 20.40 -20.28 7.47
N THR A 362 19.56 -21.15 8.02
CA THR A 362 18.80 -20.85 9.23
C THR A 362 19.46 -21.60 10.38
N ALA A 363 19.67 -20.92 11.50
CA ALA A 363 20.20 -21.61 12.69
C ALA A 363 19.15 -22.62 13.20
N GLU A 364 19.61 -23.77 13.74
CA GLU A 364 18.71 -24.69 14.43
C GLU A 364 17.92 -23.93 15.50
N TYR A 365 16.61 -24.15 15.48
CA TYR A 365 15.62 -23.46 16.30
C TYR A 365 15.99 -23.50 17.81
N ASP A 366 16.17 -22.32 18.41
CA ASP A 366 16.36 -22.15 19.86
C ASP A 366 15.11 -21.50 20.48
N PRO A 367 14.31 -22.24 21.27
CA PRO A 367 13.10 -21.74 21.93
C PRO A 367 13.35 -20.56 22.88
N SER A 368 14.59 -20.35 23.34
CA SER A 368 14.91 -19.28 24.30
C SER A 368 14.81 -17.86 23.73
N LEU A 369 14.71 -17.73 22.40
CA LEU A 369 14.53 -16.47 21.68
C LEU A 369 13.06 -15.99 21.62
N GLU A 370 12.12 -16.74 22.18
CA GLU A 370 10.69 -16.39 22.20
C GLU A 370 10.42 -15.16 23.07
N ARG A 371 10.21 -14.00 22.43
CA ARG A 371 9.60 -12.81 23.05
C ARG A 371 8.54 -12.21 22.12
N GLY A 372 7.44 -12.93 21.94
CA GLY A 372 6.19 -12.38 21.42
C GLY A 372 5.20 -12.20 22.57
N THR A 373 4.55 -11.04 22.65
CA THR A 373 3.45 -10.82 23.62
C THR A 373 2.14 -11.00 22.87
N MET A 374 1.33 -11.97 23.29
CA MET A 374 -0.02 -12.18 22.74
C MET A 374 -0.90 -10.98 23.12
N VAL A 375 -1.64 -10.44 22.15
CA VAL A 375 -2.68 -9.43 22.39
C VAL A 375 -4.02 -10.10 22.07
N THR A 376 -4.82 -10.32 23.11
CA THR A 376 -6.17 -10.92 23.03
C THR A 376 -7.25 -9.86 23.07
#